data_AF-A0A3M2CND4-F1
#
_entry.id   AF-A0A3M2CND4-F1
#
_cell.length_a   1.000
_cell.length_b   1.000
_cell.length_c   1.000
_cell.angle_alpha   90.00
_cell.angle_beta   90.00
_cell.angle_gamma   90.00
#
_symmetry.space_group_name_H-M   'P 1'
#
loop_
_entity.id
_entity.type
_entity.pdbx_description
1 polymer ?
#
loop_
_entity_poly.entity_id
_entity_poly.type
_entity_poly.pdbx_seq_one_letter_code
_entity_poly.pdbx_strand_id
1 'polypeptide(L)'
;MIADTGFVHNILGWLGLSGLIIASAIVAFGISLRFTRPKRWCPGPRHPGRWWPTRLVWMRRCGYDLSSTPTGVCPECGHAVRPTRNLRWAGPVQLTGTAVLLATVSLSAAGARRAIRTGWYVIRTPTTVLVLLERPGETVDFRLQSELTRRFERGEVTGWSLRRLVRAAADELEAPGSAWGPDADDYYDQRRARMILSHAWPESRPMLESLLASRQWDNRAFATDVLWNRIEGEPSDALLAATVDQLRDDRHLGNSYQLGFNARQSVRRLVLHLDRALPLLEASLDAEDDQQRYLAAAIIAGERAGPRQARAAEILVERLGLNDTRSDAIVAAGVLALAGPEADAALIAGSESNDPQRSAWSRAILDRRAGVPWEQIEPRLESHRLTTRTREPFAPDTVSAVSMLGY
;
A
#
# COMPACT_ATOMS: atom_id res chain seq x y z
N MET A 1 20.11 -9.05 -33.26
CA MET A 1 20.85 -8.41 -32.15
C MET A 1 21.38 -7.07 -32.63
N ILE A 2 20.60 -6.00 -32.49
CA ILE A 2 21.08 -4.63 -32.70
C ILE A 2 21.64 -4.21 -31.35
N ALA A 3 22.95 -3.99 -31.26
CA ALA A 3 23.56 -3.46 -30.05
C ALA A 3 22.92 -2.10 -29.76
N ASP A 4 22.21 -2.00 -28.64
CA ASP A 4 21.50 -0.80 -28.24
C ASP A 4 22.50 0.33 -28.02
N THR A 5 22.60 1.24 -28.99
CA THR A 5 23.44 2.44 -28.95
C THR A 5 23.12 3.32 -27.73
N GLY A 6 21.92 3.16 -27.14
CA GLY A 6 21.53 3.77 -25.89
C GLY A 6 22.37 3.30 -24.70
N PHE A 7 22.72 2.01 -24.62
CA PHE A 7 23.50 1.47 -23.49
C PHE A 7 24.90 2.08 -23.38
N VAL A 8 25.58 2.28 -24.52
CA VAL A 8 26.92 2.90 -24.56
C VAL A 8 26.86 4.38 -24.19
N HIS A 9 25.87 5.13 -24.68
CA HIS A 9 25.66 6.52 -24.29
C HIS A 9 25.28 6.65 -22.79
N ASN A 10 24.55 5.68 -22.25
CA ASN A 10 24.14 5.64 -20.84
C ASN A 10 25.33 5.40 -19.90
N ILE A 11 26.23 4.46 -20.25
CA ILE A 11 27.48 4.26 -19.51
C ILE A 11 28.34 5.53 -19.57
N LEU A 12 28.48 6.15 -20.75
CA LEU A 12 29.29 7.36 -20.91
C LEU A 12 28.73 8.56 -20.14
N GLY A 13 27.40 8.72 -20.07
CA GLY A 13 26.78 9.80 -19.29
C GLY A 13 26.98 9.65 -17.78
N TRP A 14 26.79 8.44 -17.25
CA TRP A 14 27.02 8.15 -15.83
C TRP A 14 28.51 8.15 -15.47
N LEU A 15 29.38 7.67 -16.35
CA LEU A 15 30.83 7.81 -16.20
C LEU A 15 31.26 9.29 -16.26
N GLY A 16 30.58 10.11 -17.07
CA GLY A 16 30.82 11.55 -17.13
C GLY A 16 30.44 12.25 -15.82
N LEU A 17 29.25 11.98 -15.28
CA LEU A 17 28.80 12.60 -14.02
C LEU A 17 29.59 12.07 -12.82
N SER A 18 29.78 10.74 -12.74
CA SER A 18 30.59 10.10 -11.68
C SER A 18 32.05 10.53 -11.79
N GLY A 19 32.57 10.64 -13.02
CA GLY A 19 33.90 11.15 -13.31
C GLY A 19 34.06 12.62 -12.87
N LEU A 20 33.05 13.46 -13.08
CA LEU A 20 33.03 14.84 -12.56
C LEU A 20 33.02 14.88 -11.03
N ILE A 21 32.21 14.04 -10.38
CA ILE A 21 32.14 13.96 -8.90
C ILE A 21 33.47 13.46 -8.34
N ILE A 22 34.03 12.39 -8.92
CA ILE A 22 35.31 11.80 -8.51
C ILE A 22 36.45 12.79 -8.78
N ALA A 23 36.50 13.42 -9.95
CA ALA A 23 37.51 14.44 -10.26
C ALA A 23 37.42 15.63 -9.30
N SER A 24 36.20 16.10 -8.99
CA SER A 24 35.99 17.18 -8.01
C SER A 24 36.43 16.76 -6.60
N ALA A 25 36.14 15.52 -6.20
CA ALA A 25 36.55 14.96 -4.92
C ALA A 25 38.08 14.76 -4.85
N ILE A 26 38.72 14.29 -5.93
CA ILE A 26 40.18 14.16 -6.02
C ILE A 26 40.85 15.53 -5.97
N VAL A 27 40.33 16.52 -6.70
CA VAL A 27 40.85 17.89 -6.65
C VAL A 27 40.69 18.47 -5.24
N ALA A 28 39.52 18.32 -4.62
CA ALA A 28 39.31 18.78 -3.25
C ALA A 28 40.16 18.02 -2.22
N PHE A 29 40.36 16.72 -2.40
CA PHE A 29 41.24 15.90 -1.56
C PHE A 29 42.70 16.29 -1.75
N GLY A 30 43.16 16.55 -2.98
CA GLY A 30 44.52 17.04 -3.26
C GLY A 30 44.77 18.45 -2.71
N ILE A 31 43.75 19.31 -2.76
CA ILE A 31 43.76 20.61 -2.08
C ILE A 31 43.86 20.40 -0.57
N SER A 32 43.01 19.55 0.02
CA SER A 32 43.03 19.24 1.45
C SER A 32 44.38 18.67 1.92
N LEU A 33 44.93 17.69 1.19
CA LEU A 33 46.23 17.08 1.45
C LEU A 33 47.36 18.12 1.40
N ARG A 34 47.32 19.09 0.48
CA ARG A 34 48.28 20.19 0.45
C ARG A 34 48.30 21.05 1.71
N PHE A 35 47.23 21.00 2.52
CA PHE A 35 47.03 21.77 3.75
C PHE A 35 47.07 20.94 5.05
N THR A 36 47.22 19.62 5.00
CA THR A 36 47.28 18.76 6.21
C THR A 36 48.60 18.85 6.99
N ARG A 37 49.69 19.33 6.37
CA ARG A 37 50.91 19.69 7.09
C ARG A 37 50.82 21.14 7.55
N PRO A 38 51.22 21.49 8.79
CA PRO A 38 51.27 22.87 9.26
C PRO A 38 52.36 23.62 8.48
N LYS A 39 51.99 24.14 7.30
CA LYS A 39 52.89 24.88 6.42
C LYS A 39 52.99 26.32 6.86
N ARG A 40 54.21 26.84 6.90
CA ARG A 40 54.50 28.23 7.28
C ARG A 40 54.65 29.05 6.01
N TRP A 41 53.58 29.61 5.48
CA TRP A 41 53.66 30.34 4.21
C TRP A 41 54.25 31.75 4.39
N CYS A 42 55.20 32.15 3.52
CA CYS A 42 55.70 33.51 3.49
C CYS A 42 54.62 34.49 2.99
N PRO A 43 54.27 35.56 3.73
CA PRO A 43 53.25 36.52 3.32
C PRO A 43 53.71 37.44 2.16
N GLY A 44 55.01 37.43 1.84
CA GLY A 44 55.63 38.39 0.91
C GLY A 44 55.88 39.77 1.54
N PRO A 45 56.65 40.64 0.88
CA PRO A 45 56.93 41.98 1.38
C PRO A 45 55.65 42.83 1.48
N ARG A 46 55.40 43.44 2.64
CA ARG A 46 54.36 44.46 2.80
C ARG A 46 54.83 45.73 2.11
N HIS A 47 54.29 46.06 0.94
CA HIS A 47 54.48 47.38 0.36
C HIS A 47 53.61 48.40 1.12
N PRO A 48 54.21 49.43 1.75
CA PRO A 48 53.45 50.51 2.36
C PRO A 48 52.96 51.46 1.26
N GLY A 49 51.80 51.19 0.67
CA GLY A 49 51.27 52.06 -0.37
C GLY A 49 49.84 51.72 -0.78
N ARG A 50 48.92 52.61 -0.39
CA ARG A 50 47.51 52.84 -0.79
C ARG A 50 46.71 51.66 -1.39
N TRP A 51 45.58 51.38 -0.74
CA TRP A 51 44.52 50.47 -1.18
C TRP A 51 44.07 50.79 -2.62
N TRP A 52 44.40 49.91 -3.57
CA TRP A 52 43.84 49.92 -4.93
C TRP A 52 43.19 48.56 -5.22
N PRO A 53 41.90 48.49 -5.62
CA PRO A 53 41.14 47.24 -5.73
C PRO A 53 41.70 46.25 -6.76
N THR A 54 42.31 46.75 -7.85
CA THR A 54 42.85 45.93 -8.94
C THR A 54 44.10 45.14 -8.54
N ARG A 55 44.73 45.46 -7.40
CA ARG A 55 45.95 44.80 -6.91
C ARG A 55 45.70 43.47 -6.20
N LEU A 56 44.45 43.16 -5.82
CA LEU A 56 44.09 41.91 -5.12
C LEU A 56 44.22 40.66 -6.00
N VAL A 57 44.14 40.81 -7.32
CA VAL A 57 44.23 39.68 -8.28
C VAL A 57 45.67 39.48 -8.80
N TRP A 58 46.55 40.48 -8.67
CA TRP A 58 47.90 40.48 -9.28
C TRP A 58 49.08 40.55 -8.31
N MET A 59 48.86 40.66 -7.00
CA MET A 59 49.95 40.42 -6.04
C MET A 59 50.16 38.92 -5.85
N ARG A 60 51.15 38.37 -6.56
CA ARG A 60 51.77 37.09 -6.18
C ARG A 60 52.34 37.24 -4.77
N ARG A 61 51.56 36.91 -3.73
CA ARG A 61 52.13 36.63 -2.41
C ARG A 61 53.18 35.55 -2.63
N CYS A 62 54.41 35.77 -2.18
CA CYS A 62 55.54 34.87 -2.41
C CYS A 62 55.16 33.40 -2.17
N GLY A 63 54.38 33.12 -1.12
CA GLY A 63 53.74 31.81 -0.99
C GLY A 63 54.74 30.68 -0.85
N TYR A 64 56.00 30.98 -0.53
CA TYR A 64 57.03 30.00 -0.26
C TYR A 64 56.77 29.33 1.09
N ASP A 65 56.95 28.01 1.15
CA ASP A 65 56.76 27.21 2.37
C ASP A 65 58.01 27.28 3.24
N LEU A 66 57.91 27.99 4.36
CA LEU A 66 58.96 28.18 5.37
C LEU A 66 58.97 27.04 6.41
N SER A 67 58.21 25.97 6.23
CA SER A 67 58.18 24.87 7.20
C SER A 67 59.53 24.15 7.34
N SER A 68 60.37 24.16 6.30
CA SER A 68 61.71 23.59 6.29
C SER A 68 62.84 24.59 6.52
N THR A 69 62.54 25.89 6.65
CA THR A 69 63.56 26.95 6.70
C THR A 69 63.76 27.45 8.14
N PRO A 70 64.92 27.20 8.77
CA PRO A 70 65.14 27.54 10.18
C PRO A 70 65.39 29.04 10.41
N THR A 71 65.79 29.79 9.38
CA THR A 71 66.31 31.17 9.50
C THR A 71 65.24 32.25 9.59
N GLY A 72 63.96 31.91 9.40
CA GLY A 72 62.86 32.89 9.42
C GLY A 72 62.89 33.91 8.27
N VAL A 73 63.82 33.79 7.31
CA VAL A 73 63.89 34.65 6.11
C VAL A 73 63.48 33.82 4.90
N CYS A 74 62.54 34.35 4.11
CA CYS A 74 62.11 33.67 2.90
C CYS A 74 63.21 33.69 1.83
N PRO A 75 63.65 32.53 1.31
CA PRO A 75 64.73 32.47 0.33
C PRO A 75 64.34 33.08 -1.03
N GLU A 76 63.04 33.09 -1.38
CA GLU A 76 62.60 33.65 -2.65
C GLU A 76 62.50 35.18 -2.66
N CYS A 77 62.01 35.78 -1.57
CA CYS A 77 61.74 37.23 -1.55
C CYS A 77 62.53 38.00 -0.49
N GLY A 78 63.41 37.33 0.26
CA GLY A 78 64.23 37.94 1.33
C GLY A 78 63.42 38.45 2.53
N HIS A 79 62.11 38.19 2.59
CA HIS A 79 61.27 38.74 3.65
C HIS A 79 61.49 38.00 4.97
N ALA A 80 61.94 38.72 6.00
CA ALA A 80 62.10 38.21 7.36
C ALA A 80 60.75 38.11 8.07
N VAL A 81 60.30 36.89 8.36
CA VAL A 81 59.06 36.58 9.05
C VAL A 81 59.37 36.30 10.53
N ARG A 82 58.95 37.19 11.43
CA ARG A 82 59.07 36.95 12.88
C ARG A 82 58.16 35.79 13.31
N PRO A 83 58.68 34.80 14.05
CA PRO A 83 58.00 33.51 14.29
C PRO A 83 56.70 33.58 15.10
N THR A 84 56.38 34.70 15.76
CA THR A 84 55.37 34.71 16.84
C THR A 84 54.03 35.39 16.55
N ARG A 85 53.81 36.09 15.42
CA ARG A 85 52.58 36.93 15.31
C ARG A 85 51.77 36.95 14.01
N ASN A 86 52.17 36.28 12.93
CA ASN A 86 51.38 36.30 11.68
C ASN A 86 51.25 34.92 11.00
N LEU A 87 51.18 33.86 11.79
CA LEU A 87 50.85 32.54 11.26
C LEU A 87 49.33 32.47 11.10
N ARG A 88 48.84 32.83 9.91
CA ARG A 88 47.44 32.57 9.54
C ARG A 88 47.25 31.06 9.53
N TRP A 89 46.56 30.55 10.55
CA TRP A 89 46.09 29.18 10.59
C TRP A 89 45.36 28.87 9.28
N ALA A 90 45.68 27.74 8.66
CA ALA A 90 45.01 27.27 7.44
C ALA A 90 43.54 26.87 7.67
N GLY A 91 43.04 26.96 8.92
CA GLY A 91 41.68 26.61 9.32
C GLY A 91 40.57 27.21 8.47
N PRO A 92 40.57 28.51 8.10
CA PRO A 92 39.49 29.08 7.28
C PRO A 92 39.49 28.52 5.86
N VAL A 93 40.65 28.22 5.28
CA VAL A 93 40.79 27.78 3.88
C VAL A 93 40.35 26.32 3.72
N GLN A 94 40.64 25.46 4.69
CA GLN A 94 40.15 24.08 4.71
C GLN A 94 38.63 24.00 4.87
N LEU A 95 38.05 24.85 5.73
CA LEU A 95 36.59 24.95 5.86
C LEU A 95 35.95 25.49 4.58
N THR A 96 36.55 26.51 3.94
CA THR A 96 36.04 27.07 2.69
C THR A 96 36.10 26.07 1.54
N GLY A 97 37.19 25.32 1.40
CA GLY A 97 37.32 24.29 0.36
C GLY A 97 36.34 23.13 0.53
N THR A 98 36.15 22.67 1.77
CA THR A 98 35.16 21.62 2.09
C THR A 98 33.74 22.11 1.85
N ALA A 99 33.43 23.35 2.25
CA ALA A 99 32.13 23.96 2.02
C ALA A 99 31.83 24.13 0.51
N VAL A 100 32.81 24.54 -0.29
CA VAL A 100 32.65 24.65 -1.75
C VAL A 100 32.41 23.29 -2.39
N LEU A 101 33.12 22.24 -1.97
CA LEU A 101 32.89 20.88 -2.46
C LEU A 101 31.46 20.41 -2.13
N LEU A 102 31.05 20.54 -0.86
CA LEU A 102 29.71 20.16 -0.41
C LEU A 102 28.62 20.96 -1.13
N ALA A 103 28.82 22.26 -1.34
CA ALA A 103 27.90 23.11 -2.09
C ALA A 103 27.81 22.66 -3.56
N THR A 104 28.93 22.35 -4.20
CA THR A 104 28.96 21.90 -5.60
C THR A 104 28.25 20.55 -5.76
N VAL A 105 28.54 19.59 -4.88
CA VAL A 105 27.86 18.27 -4.87
C VAL A 105 26.36 18.45 -4.62
N SER A 106 25.98 19.31 -3.67
CA SER A 106 24.58 19.58 -3.34
C SER A 106 23.84 20.25 -4.49
N LEU A 107 24.47 21.21 -5.18
CA LEU A 107 23.91 21.90 -6.34
C LEU A 107 23.77 20.96 -7.54
N SER A 108 24.77 20.12 -7.80
CA SER A 108 24.69 19.10 -8.85
C SER A 108 23.60 18.07 -8.56
N ALA A 109 23.48 17.62 -7.30
CA ALA A 109 22.41 16.71 -6.88
C ALA A 109 21.02 17.37 -6.99
N ALA A 110 20.89 18.64 -6.59
CA ALA A 110 19.66 19.41 -6.73
C ALA A 110 19.29 19.66 -8.20
N GLY A 111 20.28 19.97 -9.05
CA GLY A 111 20.11 20.14 -10.49
C GLY A 111 19.69 18.85 -11.18
N ALA A 112 20.32 17.72 -10.85
CA ALA A 112 19.93 16.41 -11.33
C ALA A 112 18.51 16.05 -10.86
N ARG A 113 18.18 16.28 -9.57
CA ARG A 113 16.82 16.08 -9.04
C ARG A 113 15.79 16.91 -9.79
N ARG A 114 16.09 18.18 -10.09
CA ARG A 114 15.21 19.06 -10.88
C ARG A 114 15.05 18.55 -12.31
N ALA A 115 16.13 18.18 -12.98
CA ALA A 115 16.10 17.68 -14.36
C ALA A 115 15.37 16.33 -14.51
N ILE A 116 15.45 15.48 -13.48
CA ILE A 116 14.65 14.25 -13.39
C ILE A 116 13.19 14.63 -13.15
N ARG A 117 12.88 15.51 -12.20
CA ARG A 117 11.50 15.95 -11.96
C ARG A 117 10.87 16.57 -13.21
N THR A 118 11.57 17.37 -14.01
CA THR A 118 11.00 17.92 -15.26
C THR A 118 10.77 16.87 -16.37
N GLY A 119 11.05 15.59 -16.13
CA GLY A 119 10.74 14.48 -17.02
C GLY A 119 11.79 14.19 -18.10
N TRP A 120 12.77 15.09 -18.32
CA TRP A 120 13.75 14.96 -19.40
C TRP A 120 14.70 13.77 -19.23
N TYR A 121 14.96 13.38 -17.98
CA TYR A 121 15.90 12.31 -17.66
C TYR A 121 15.26 11.06 -17.04
N VAL A 122 13.95 11.07 -16.78
CA VAL A 122 13.26 9.98 -16.06
C VAL A 122 13.49 8.63 -16.74
N ILE A 123 13.27 8.53 -18.05
CA ILE A 123 13.40 7.29 -18.83
C ILE A 123 14.83 6.73 -18.80
N ARG A 124 15.85 7.58 -18.64
CA ARG A 124 17.26 7.16 -18.62
C ARG A 124 17.83 6.99 -17.21
N THR A 125 17.09 7.39 -16.19
CA THR A 125 17.55 7.34 -14.81
C THR A 125 17.50 5.89 -14.31
N PRO A 126 18.52 5.35 -13.62
CA PRO A 126 18.48 4.01 -13.05
C PRO A 126 17.29 3.82 -12.10
N THR A 127 16.69 2.63 -12.11
CA THR A 127 15.49 2.32 -11.33
C THR A 127 15.67 2.61 -9.84
N THR A 128 16.82 2.26 -9.27
CA THR A 128 17.16 2.54 -7.86
C THR A 128 17.07 4.02 -7.52
N VAL A 129 17.51 4.90 -8.42
CA VAL A 129 17.45 6.35 -8.22
C VAL A 129 16.01 6.85 -8.32
N LEU A 130 15.23 6.33 -9.27
CA LEU A 130 13.81 6.68 -9.40
C LEU A 130 13.02 6.31 -8.13
N VAL A 131 13.21 5.10 -7.61
CA VAL A 131 12.54 4.63 -6.36
C VAL A 131 13.04 5.39 -5.11
N LEU A 132 14.26 5.94 -5.13
CA LEU A 132 14.74 6.84 -4.06
C LEU A 132 14.12 8.23 -4.13
N LEU A 133 13.81 8.70 -5.34
CA LEU A 133 13.19 10.01 -5.58
C LEU A 133 11.68 9.99 -5.33
N GLU A 134 11.05 8.83 -5.48
CA GLU A 134 9.70 8.57 -5.03
C GLU A 134 9.65 8.61 -3.51
N ARG A 135 8.88 9.57 -2.97
CA ARG A 135 8.65 9.73 -1.54
C ARG A 135 7.15 9.61 -1.30
N PRO A 136 6.70 8.66 -0.45
CA PRO A 136 5.29 8.58 -0.07
C PRO A 136 4.81 9.92 0.49
N GLY A 137 3.64 10.39 0.03
CA GLY A 137 2.98 11.59 0.55
C GLY A 137 3.53 12.94 0.06
N GLU A 138 4.58 12.99 -0.75
CA GLU A 138 4.88 14.19 -1.57
C GLU A 138 4.12 14.03 -2.89
N THR A 139 3.55 15.11 -3.45
CA THR A 139 3.03 15.08 -4.83
C THR A 139 4.18 14.71 -5.78
N VAL A 140 4.21 13.44 -6.18
CA VAL A 140 5.25 12.91 -7.05
C VAL A 140 4.93 13.35 -8.47
N ASP A 141 5.96 13.67 -9.25
CA ASP A 141 5.75 13.96 -10.66
C ASP A 141 5.17 12.73 -11.37
N PHE A 142 4.00 12.89 -11.98
CA PHE A 142 3.29 11.85 -12.72
C PHE A 142 4.19 11.11 -13.73
N ARG A 143 5.17 11.79 -14.35
CA ARG A 143 6.11 11.17 -15.29
C ARG A 143 7.04 10.18 -14.60
N LEU A 144 7.48 10.49 -13.38
CA LEU A 144 8.31 9.60 -12.58
C LEU A 144 7.53 8.34 -12.18
N GLN A 145 6.32 8.52 -11.65
CA GLN A 145 5.44 7.39 -11.30
C GLN A 145 5.12 6.54 -12.53
N SER A 146 4.73 7.17 -13.64
CA SER A 146 4.43 6.48 -14.91
C SER A 146 5.62 5.67 -15.43
N GLU A 147 6.84 6.22 -15.36
CA GLU A 147 8.03 5.45 -15.74
C GLU A 147 8.27 4.28 -14.79
N LEU A 148 8.22 4.49 -13.48
CA LEU A 148 8.41 3.42 -12.51
C LEU A 148 7.39 2.30 -12.69
N THR A 149 6.13 2.65 -12.93
CA THR A 149 5.06 1.70 -13.26
C THR A 149 5.39 0.92 -14.54
N ARG A 150 5.78 1.60 -15.63
CA ARG A 150 6.18 0.90 -16.88
C ARG A 150 7.36 -0.05 -16.68
N ARG A 151 8.33 0.31 -15.83
CA ARG A 151 9.46 -0.57 -15.50
C ARG A 151 9.04 -1.76 -14.66
N PHE A 152 8.14 -1.53 -13.71
CA PHE A 152 7.56 -2.57 -12.88
C PHE A 152 6.78 -3.58 -13.74
N GLU A 153 5.90 -3.10 -14.63
CA GLU A 153 5.15 -3.93 -15.58
C GLU A 153 6.05 -4.73 -16.53
N ARG A 154 7.22 -4.18 -16.90
CA ARG A 154 8.24 -4.89 -17.70
C ARG A 154 9.13 -5.84 -16.90
N GLY A 155 8.97 -5.94 -15.58
CA GLY A 155 9.81 -6.78 -14.71
C GLY A 155 11.23 -6.24 -14.50
N GLU A 156 11.48 -4.96 -14.77
CA GLU A 156 12.80 -4.32 -14.62
C GLU A 156 13.08 -3.84 -13.19
N VAL A 157 12.08 -3.87 -12.31
CA VAL A 157 12.20 -3.49 -10.89
C VAL A 157 12.37 -4.75 -10.05
N THR A 158 13.58 -4.98 -9.54
CA THR A 158 13.90 -6.21 -8.77
C THR A 158 14.63 -5.90 -7.46
N GLY A 159 14.74 -6.92 -6.60
CA GLY A 159 15.56 -6.89 -5.40
C GLY A 159 15.20 -5.77 -4.43
N TRP A 160 16.19 -4.92 -4.11
CA TRP A 160 16.00 -3.82 -3.17
C TRP A 160 14.98 -2.78 -3.65
N SER A 161 15.01 -2.45 -4.96
CA SER A 161 14.12 -1.45 -5.54
C SER A 161 12.67 -1.91 -5.47
N LEU A 162 12.40 -3.20 -5.73
CA LEU A 162 11.07 -3.77 -5.64
C LEU A 162 10.53 -3.72 -4.20
N ARG A 163 11.31 -4.17 -3.21
CA ARG A 163 10.89 -4.13 -1.81
C ARG A 163 10.58 -2.72 -1.31
N ARG A 164 11.37 -1.73 -1.76
CA ARG A 164 11.12 -0.32 -1.43
C ARG A 164 9.87 0.21 -2.10
N LEU A 165 9.66 -0.12 -3.37
CA LEU A 165 8.47 0.27 -4.12
C LEU A 165 7.19 -0.33 -3.52
N VAL A 166 7.23 -1.61 -3.15
CA VAL A 166 6.15 -2.32 -2.44
C VAL A 166 5.80 -1.65 -1.11
N ARG A 167 6.81 -1.27 -0.32
CA ARG A 167 6.58 -0.53 0.94
C ARG A 167 5.95 0.83 0.68
N ALA A 168 6.48 1.58 -0.30
CA ALA A 168 5.93 2.88 -0.66
C ALA A 168 4.46 2.79 -1.10
N ALA A 169 4.10 1.75 -1.87
CA ALA A 169 2.72 1.49 -2.27
C ALA A 169 1.81 1.18 -1.06
N ALA A 170 2.29 0.44 -0.06
CA ALA A 170 1.52 0.20 1.16
C ALA A 170 1.36 1.47 2.01
N ASP A 171 2.42 2.27 2.16
CA ASP A 171 2.38 3.56 2.86
C ASP A 171 1.42 4.55 2.17
N GLU A 172 1.36 4.52 0.84
CA GLU A 172 0.46 5.33 0.00
C GLU A 172 -1.02 4.96 0.23
N LEU A 173 -1.33 3.66 0.37
CA LEU A 173 -2.68 3.21 0.74
C LEU A 173 -3.05 3.57 2.18
N GLU A 174 -2.10 3.67 3.11
CA GLU A 174 -2.38 4.05 4.51
C GLU A 174 -2.41 5.58 4.73
N ALA A 175 -2.05 6.38 3.73
CA ALA A 175 -1.97 7.82 3.86
C ALA A 175 -3.35 8.44 4.21
N PRO A 176 -3.44 9.43 5.10
CA PRO A 176 -4.70 10.11 5.38
C PRO A 176 -5.27 10.73 4.10
N GLY A 177 -6.55 10.47 3.81
CA GLY A 177 -7.21 10.94 2.58
C GLY A 177 -7.18 9.95 1.42
N SER A 178 -6.41 8.86 1.52
CA SER A 178 -6.36 7.79 0.50
C SER A 178 -7.59 6.87 0.48
N ALA A 179 -8.71 7.29 1.07
CA ALA A 179 -9.96 6.57 0.88
C ALA A 179 -10.36 6.70 -0.59
N TRP A 180 -11.12 5.73 -1.11
CA TRP A 180 -11.57 5.77 -2.50
C TRP A 180 -12.59 6.91 -2.69
N GLY A 181 -12.08 8.12 -2.88
CA GLY A 181 -12.85 9.34 -3.08
C GLY A 181 -13.04 9.65 -4.56
N PRO A 182 -14.05 10.47 -4.91
CA PRO A 182 -14.27 10.93 -6.27
C PRO A 182 -13.19 11.90 -6.78
N ASP A 183 -12.27 12.32 -5.92
CA ASP A 183 -11.17 13.20 -6.30
C ASP A 183 -10.18 12.45 -7.20
N ALA A 184 -10.09 12.89 -8.45
CA ALA A 184 -9.44 12.17 -9.54
C ALA A 184 -7.93 11.95 -9.36
N ASP A 185 -7.27 12.79 -8.55
CA ASP A 185 -5.82 12.71 -8.35
C ASP A 185 -5.44 11.53 -7.44
N ASP A 186 -6.19 11.31 -6.34
CA ASP A 186 -5.95 10.19 -5.41
C ASP A 186 -6.29 8.83 -6.04
N TYR A 187 -7.18 8.82 -7.04
CA TYR A 187 -7.57 7.61 -7.75
C TYR A 187 -6.39 6.95 -8.48
N TYR A 188 -5.51 7.74 -9.11
CA TYR A 188 -4.40 7.19 -9.90
C TYR A 188 -3.34 6.55 -8.99
N ASP A 189 -3.03 7.23 -7.89
CA ASP A 189 -2.08 6.83 -6.86
C ASP A 189 -2.51 5.53 -6.18
N GLN A 190 -3.76 5.45 -5.71
CA GLN A 190 -4.31 4.22 -5.12
C GLN A 190 -4.35 3.05 -6.12
N ARG A 191 -4.79 3.30 -7.37
CA ARG A 191 -4.84 2.26 -8.40
C ARG A 191 -3.45 1.70 -8.68
N ARG A 192 -2.45 2.57 -8.77
CA ARG A 192 -1.05 2.19 -8.96
C ARG A 192 -0.54 1.38 -7.78
N ALA A 193 -0.75 1.85 -6.56
CA ALA A 193 -0.32 1.17 -5.34
C ALA A 193 -0.92 -0.24 -5.25
N ARG A 194 -2.24 -0.38 -5.47
CA ARG A 194 -2.93 -1.68 -5.54
C ARG A 194 -2.35 -2.58 -6.63
N MET A 195 -2.10 -2.04 -7.83
CA MET A 195 -1.51 -2.80 -8.91
C MET A 195 -0.10 -3.33 -8.56
N ILE A 196 0.76 -2.50 -7.96
CA ILE A 196 2.10 -2.90 -7.50
C ILE A 196 1.97 -4.04 -6.48
N LEU A 197 1.15 -3.87 -5.44
CA LEU A 197 0.99 -4.86 -4.38
C LEU A 197 0.43 -6.20 -4.90
N SER A 198 -0.49 -6.18 -5.86
CA SER A 198 -1.07 -7.41 -6.46
C SER A 198 -0.12 -8.20 -7.35
N HIS A 199 0.84 -7.52 -7.99
CA HIS A 199 1.74 -8.13 -8.98
C HIS A 199 3.14 -8.42 -8.42
N ALA A 200 3.55 -7.77 -7.34
CA ALA A 200 4.86 -7.94 -6.71
C ALA A 200 4.94 -9.15 -5.75
N TRP A 201 4.25 -10.25 -6.04
CA TRP A 201 4.31 -11.46 -5.23
C TRP A 201 5.60 -12.24 -5.51
N PRO A 202 6.30 -12.79 -4.48
CA PRO A 202 5.93 -12.85 -3.07
C PRO A 202 6.37 -11.64 -2.22
N GLU A 203 7.13 -10.69 -2.78
CA GLU A 203 7.67 -9.54 -2.05
C GLU A 203 6.61 -8.67 -1.36
N SER A 204 5.40 -8.58 -1.91
CA SER A 204 4.28 -7.81 -1.36
C SER A 204 3.56 -8.45 -0.18
N ARG A 205 3.75 -9.75 0.05
CA ARG A 205 3.02 -10.51 1.09
C ARG A 205 3.06 -9.85 2.47
N PRO A 206 4.23 -9.45 3.04
CA PRO A 206 4.27 -8.89 4.39
C PRO A 206 3.52 -7.55 4.51
N MET A 207 3.49 -6.76 3.43
CA MET A 207 2.74 -5.50 3.42
C MET A 207 1.24 -5.74 3.31
N LEU A 208 0.81 -6.66 2.44
CA LEU A 208 -0.59 -7.07 2.35
C LEU A 208 -1.09 -7.65 3.69
N GLU A 209 -0.30 -8.48 4.36
CA GLU A 209 -0.63 -8.99 5.70
C GLU A 209 -0.76 -7.85 6.73
N SER A 210 0.07 -6.81 6.65
CA SER A 210 -0.07 -5.63 7.52
C SER A 210 -1.32 -4.80 7.22
N LEU A 211 -1.73 -4.72 5.94
CA LEU A 211 -2.93 -3.99 5.52
C LEU A 211 -4.24 -4.66 5.99
N LEU A 212 -4.21 -5.93 6.39
CA LEU A 212 -5.36 -6.56 7.06
C LEU A 212 -5.76 -5.87 8.37
N ALA A 213 -4.81 -5.18 9.01
CA ALA A 213 -5.05 -4.37 10.22
C ALA A 213 -5.29 -2.88 9.91
N SER A 214 -5.42 -2.50 8.63
CA SER A 214 -5.69 -1.12 8.22
C SER A 214 -6.94 -0.59 8.89
N ARG A 215 -6.98 0.71 9.21
CA ARG A 215 -8.22 1.37 9.64
C ARG A 215 -9.18 1.57 8.48
N GLN A 216 -8.67 1.69 7.27
CA GLN A 216 -9.46 1.89 6.06
C GLN A 216 -10.01 0.54 5.61
N TRP A 217 -11.34 0.42 5.56
CA TRP A 217 -12.01 -0.83 5.17
C TRP A 217 -11.58 -1.29 3.76
N ASP A 218 -11.47 -0.35 2.81
CA ASP A 218 -11.07 -0.63 1.42
C ASP A 218 -9.71 -1.32 1.32
N ASN A 219 -8.75 -0.93 2.17
CA ASN A 219 -7.42 -1.51 2.18
C ASN A 219 -7.45 -2.93 2.75
N ARG A 220 -8.23 -3.17 3.81
CA ARG A 220 -8.46 -4.52 4.33
C ARG A 220 -9.11 -5.40 3.28
N ALA A 221 -10.12 -4.89 2.55
CA ALA A 221 -10.81 -5.59 1.48
C ALA A 221 -9.86 -6.00 0.36
N PHE A 222 -9.10 -5.02 -0.14
CA PHE A 222 -8.09 -5.23 -1.17
C PHE A 222 -7.04 -6.27 -0.74
N ALA A 223 -6.47 -6.12 0.46
CA ALA A 223 -5.47 -7.03 0.97
C ALA A 223 -6.02 -8.46 1.14
N THR A 224 -7.24 -8.58 1.66
CA THR A 224 -7.95 -9.85 1.82
C THR A 224 -8.10 -10.56 0.48
N ASP A 225 -8.58 -9.86 -0.56
CA ASP A 225 -8.77 -10.48 -1.87
C ASP A 225 -7.46 -10.94 -2.51
N VAL A 226 -6.42 -10.09 -2.49
CA VAL A 226 -5.12 -10.44 -3.06
C VAL A 226 -4.51 -11.64 -2.33
N LEU A 227 -4.56 -11.66 -1.00
CA LEU A 227 -4.02 -12.76 -0.20
C LEU A 227 -4.76 -14.07 -0.48
N TRP A 228 -6.09 -14.08 -0.54
CA TRP A 228 -6.84 -15.29 -0.87
C TRP A 228 -6.55 -15.83 -2.27
N ASN A 229 -6.29 -14.96 -3.24
CA ASN A 229 -5.98 -15.37 -4.61
C ASN A 229 -4.54 -15.89 -4.78
N ARG A 230 -3.68 -15.74 -3.76
CA ARG A 230 -2.24 -16.04 -3.83
C ARG A 230 -1.73 -16.96 -2.74
N ILE A 231 -2.48 -17.14 -1.65
CA ILE A 231 -2.03 -17.94 -0.52
C ILE A 231 -1.92 -19.41 -0.92
N GLU A 232 -0.79 -20.00 -0.56
CA GLU A 232 -0.57 -21.44 -0.61
C GLU A 232 -0.75 -21.99 0.80
N GLY A 233 -1.75 -22.86 0.99
CA GLY A 233 -2.05 -23.50 2.28
C GLY A 233 -3.13 -22.80 3.10
N GLU A 234 -3.06 -22.97 4.41
CA GLU A 234 -4.07 -22.51 5.35
C GLU A 234 -4.06 -20.98 5.55
N PRO A 235 -5.24 -20.33 5.61
CA PRO A 235 -5.34 -18.90 5.92
C PRO A 235 -4.85 -18.58 7.33
N SER A 236 -4.28 -17.39 7.52
CA SER A 236 -4.00 -16.88 8.87
C SER A 236 -5.29 -16.45 9.56
N ASP A 237 -5.28 -16.38 10.89
CA ASP A 237 -6.44 -15.91 11.66
C ASP A 237 -6.76 -14.44 11.34
N ALA A 238 -5.74 -13.62 11.05
CA ALA A 238 -5.92 -12.24 10.60
C ALA A 238 -6.65 -12.17 9.24
N LEU A 239 -6.34 -13.08 8.31
CA LEU A 239 -7.02 -13.15 7.02
C LEU A 239 -8.48 -13.59 7.19
N LEU A 240 -8.75 -14.57 8.05
CA LEU A 240 -10.12 -14.99 8.38
C LEU A 240 -10.92 -13.85 9.03
N ALA A 241 -10.34 -13.14 10.00
CA ALA A 241 -10.98 -12.00 10.65
C ALA A 241 -11.31 -10.88 9.66
N ALA A 242 -10.37 -10.53 8.76
CA ALA A 242 -10.63 -9.56 7.71
C ALA A 242 -11.69 -10.04 6.72
N THR A 243 -11.76 -11.35 6.45
CA THR A 243 -12.81 -11.95 5.60
C THR A 243 -14.19 -11.88 6.24
N VAL A 244 -14.30 -12.01 7.57
CA VAL A 244 -15.55 -11.78 8.30
C VAL A 244 -15.95 -10.30 8.25
N ASP A 245 -15.00 -9.37 8.33
CA ASP A 245 -15.26 -7.93 8.19
C ASP A 245 -15.74 -7.55 6.77
N GLN A 246 -15.42 -8.35 5.74
CA GLN A 246 -15.97 -8.21 4.38
C GLN A 246 -17.43 -8.65 4.23
N LEU A 247 -18.07 -9.19 5.28
CA LEU A 247 -19.50 -9.47 5.26
C LEU A 247 -20.35 -8.21 5.49
N ARG A 248 -19.75 -7.11 5.95
CA ARG A 248 -20.44 -5.85 6.27
C ARG A 248 -21.02 -5.17 5.05
N ASP A 249 -22.03 -4.35 5.26
CA ASP A 249 -22.64 -3.55 4.21
C ASP A 249 -21.72 -2.38 3.79
N ASP A 250 -21.19 -2.49 2.59
CA ASP A 250 -20.28 -1.54 1.95
C ASP A 250 -20.99 -0.62 0.92
N ARG A 251 -22.35 -0.61 0.87
CA ARG A 251 -23.17 0.23 -0.05
C ARG A 251 -22.82 1.71 -0.07
N HIS A 252 -22.33 2.24 1.03
CA HIS A 252 -21.93 3.64 1.15
C HIS A 252 -20.64 3.99 0.37
N LEU A 253 -19.89 3.00 -0.13
CA LEU A 253 -18.62 3.18 -0.85
C LEU A 253 -18.80 3.36 -2.38
N GLY A 254 -20.03 3.47 -2.87
CA GLY A 254 -20.32 4.04 -4.19
C GLY A 254 -20.16 3.12 -5.41
N ASN A 255 -19.81 1.84 -5.24
CA ASN A 255 -19.67 0.89 -6.36
C ASN A 255 -20.46 -0.42 -6.16
N SER A 256 -21.80 -0.34 -6.24
CA SER A 256 -22.75 -1.44 -5.96
C SER A 256 -22.44 -2.81 -6.60
N TYR A 257 -21.72 -2.85 -7.72
CA TYR A 257 -21.35 -4.11 -8.38
C TYR A 257 -20.24 -4.88 -7.65
N GLN A 258 -19.25 -4.19 -7.06
CA GLN A 258 -18.16 -4.84 -6.31
C GLN A 258 -18.63 -5.32 -4.92
N LEU A 259 -19.65 -4.66 -4.36
CA LEU A 259 -20.16 -4.86 -3.01
C LEU A 259 -20.76 -6.26 -2.80
N GLY A 260 -21.68 -6.64 -3.68
CA GLY A 260 -22.26 -7.99 -3.67
C GLY A 260 -21.25 -9.09 -4.05
N PHE A 261 -20.12 -8.74 -4.66
CA PHE A 261 -19.07 -9.69 -5.01
C PHE A 261 -18.17 -9.99 -3.79
N ASN A 262 -17.80 -8.98 -3.01
CA ASN A 262 -16.93 -9.12 -1.84
C ASN A 262 -17.55 -10.02 -0.76
N ALA A 263 -18.78 -9.71 -0.34
CA ALA A 263 -19.49 -10.51 0.65
C ALA A 263 -19.66 -11.96 0.18
N ARG A 264 -20.01 -12.17 -1.09
CA ARG A 264 -20.20 -13.52 -1.67
C ARG A 264 -18.92 -14.35 -1.69
N GLN A 265 -17.80 -13.78 -2.15
CA GLN A 265 -16.52 -14.49 -2.12
C GLN A 265 -16.10 -14.79 -0.67
N SER A 266 -16.36 -13.86 0.25
CA SER A 266 -16.05 -14.01 1.67
C SER A 266 -16.87 -15.13 2.30
N VAL A 267 -18.17 -15.20 2.04
CA VAL A 267 -19.02 -16.31 2.47
C VAL A 267 -18.48 -17.65 1.98
N ARG A 268 -18.14 -17.77 0.68
CA ARG A 268 -17.57 -19.00 0.13
C ARG A 268 -16.26 -19.39 0.83
N ARG A 269 -15.36 -18.43 1.03
CA ARG A 269 -14.07 -18.65 1.71
C ARG A 269 -14.27 -19.07 3.17
N LEU A 270 -15.20 -18.44 3.89
CA LEU A 270 -15.50 -18.76 5.29
C LEU A 270 -16.13 -20.14 5.44
N VAL A 271 -17.03 -20.54 4.54
CA VAL A 271 -17.61 -21.90 4.54
C VAL A 271 -16.53 -22.97 4.31
N LEU A 272 -15.52 -22.70 3.46
CA LEU A 272 -14.42 -23.64 3.23
C LEU A 272 -13.48 -23.79 4.45
N HIS A 273 -13.47 -22.79 5.34
CA HIS A 273 -12.63 -22.77 6.54
C HIS A 273 -13.47 -22.60 7.81
N LEU A 274 -14.66 -23.22 7.82
CA LEU A 274 -15.70 -22.96 8.80
C LEU A 274 -15.24 -23.22 10.24
N ASP A 275 -14.61 -24.38 10.49
CA ASP A 275 -14.12 -24.76 11.83
C ASP A 275 -13.26 -23.67 12.49
N ARG A 276 -12.43 -22.99 11.69
CA ARG A 276 -11.55 -21.91 12.16
C ARG A 276 -12.22 -20.55 12.18
N ALA A 277 -13.14 -20.30 11.26
CA ALA A 277 -13.90 -19.06 11.18
C ALA A 277 -15.02 -18.98 12.25
N LEU A 278 -15.46 -20.11 12.79
CA LEU A 278 -16.66 -20.20 13.61
C LEU A 278 -16.65 -19.28 14.84
N PRO A 279 -15.57 -19.15 15.64
CA PRO A 279 -15.54 -18.19 16.75
C PRO A 279 -15.73 -16.73 16.32
N LEU A 280 -15.23 -16.36 15.12
CA LEU A 280 -15.36 -15.02 14.56
C LEU A 280 -16.77 -14.76 14.01
N LEU A 281 -17.38 -15.79 13.43
CA LEU A 281 -18.77 -15.75 12.95
C LEU A 281 -19.75 -15.68 14.13
N GLU A 282 -19.51 -16.42 15.21
CA GLU A 282 -20.31 -16.35 16.43
C GLU A 282 -20.33 -14.94 17.02
N ALA A 283 -19.16 -14.31 17.15
CA ALA A 283 -19.07 -12.92 17.61
C ALA A 283 -19.81 -11.95 16.67
N SER A 284 -19.91 -12.30 15.38
CA SER A 284 -20.58 -11.48 14.37
C SER A 284 -22.11 -11.61 14.39
N LEU A 285 -22.68 -12.58 15.12
CA LEU A 285 -24.13 -12.68 15.33
C LEU A 285 -24.70 -11.50 16.15
N ASP A 286 -23.85 -10.80 16.89
CA ASP A 286 -24.18 -9.61 17.66
C ASP A 286 -23.63 -8.32 17.04
N ALA A 287 -23.17 -8.38 15.78
CA ALA A 287 -22.70 -7.20 15.07
C ALA A 287 -23.81 -6.16 14.89
N GLU A 288 -23.43 -4.88 14.99
CA GLU A 288 -24.33 -3.75 14.67
C GLU A 288 -24.68 -3.70 13.18
N ASP A 289 -23.76 -4.16 12.32
CA ASP A 289 -23.96 -4.26 10.88
C ASP A 289 -24.92 -5.40 10.54
N ASP A 290 -26.08 -5.02 10.02
CA ASP A 290 -27.21 -5.91 9.79
C ASP A 290 -26.91 -6.98 8.72
N GLN A 291 -26.13 -6.63 7.69
CA GLN A 291 -25.70 -7.57 6.64
C GLN A 291 -24.70 -8.58 7.19
N GLN A 292 -23.68 -8.13 7.93
CA GLN A 292 -22.68 -9.01 8.55
C GLN A 292 -23.35 -10.00 9.50
N ARG A 293 -24.26 -9.52 10.36
CA ARG A 293 -25.02 -10.36 11.28
C ARG A 293 -25.84 -11.42 10.55
N TYR A 294 -26.54 -11.02 9.50
CA TYR A 294 -27.33 -11.93 8.67
C TYR A 294 -26.47 -12.97 7.95
N LEU A 295 -25.40 -12.57 7.30
CA LEU A 295 -24.53 -13.49 6.56
C LEU A 295 -23.79 -14.44 7.50
N ALA A 296 -23.37 -13.97 8.68
CA ALA A 296 -22.80 -14.84 9.71
C ALA A 296 -23.82 -15.89 10.18
N ALA A 297 -25.08 -15.49 10.42
CA ALA A 297 -26.16 -16.40 10.76
C ALA A 297 -26.42 -17.43 9.64
N ALA A 298 -26.42 -16.99 8.38
CA ALA A 298 -26.59 -17.87 7.22
C ALA A 298 -25.48 -18.93 7.13
N ILE A 299 -24.22 -18.54 7.37
CA ILE A 299 -23.08 -19.48 7.38
C ILE A 299 -23.22 -20.48 8.54
N ILE A 300 -23.48 -20.00 9.76
CA ILE A 300 -23.59 -20.85 10.97
C ILE A 300 -24.77 -21.82 10.86
N ALA A 301 -25.93 -21.36 10.39
CA ALA A 301 -27.10 -22.23 10.25
C ALA A 301 -26.91 -23.31 9.17
N GLY A 302 -25.93 -23.15 8.27
CA GLY A 302 -25.51 -24.20 7.34
C GLY A 302 -24.80 -25.38 8.01
N GLU A 303 -24.28 -25.23 9.24
CA GLU A 303 -23.86 -26.35 10.08
C GLU A 303 -25.11 -27.11 10.53
N ARG A 304 -25.27 -28.35 10.05
CA ARG A 304 -26.52 -29.12 10.20
C ARG A 304 -26.94 -29.44 11.64
N ALA A 305 -26.12 -29.15 12.65
CA ALA A 305 -26.44 -29.34 14.07
C ALA A 305 -25.49 -28.54 14.97
N GLY A 306 -25.99 -28.04 16.11
CA GLY A 306 -25.17 -27.41 17.15
C GLY A 306 -25.86 -26.28 17.92
N PRO A 307 -25.40 -25.97 19.14
CA PRO A 307 -26.05 -24.98 20.02
C PRO A 307 -26.08 -23.55 19.44
N ARG A 308 -25.16 -23.24 18.52
CA ARG A 308 -25.05 -21.93 17.86
C ARG A 308 -26.15 -21.70 16.82
N GLN A 309 -26.72 -22.78 16.30
CA GLN A 309 -27.72 -22.73 15.25
C GLN A 309 -29.03 -22.09 15.73
N ALA A 310 -29.40 -22.25 17.01
CA ALA A 310 -30.61 -21.63 17.56
C ALA A 310 -30.59 -20.10 17.39
N ARG A 311 -29.48 -19.46 17.79
CA ARG A 311 -29.32 -18.00 17.66
C ARG A 311 -29.28 -17.56 16.20
N ALA A 312 -28.56 -18.29 15.35
CA ALA A 312 -28.53 -18.03 13.91
C ALA A 312 -29.94 -18.16 13.29
N ALA A 313 -30.72 -19.15 13.70
CA ALA A 313 -32.08 -19.37 13.20
C ALA A 313 -33.03 -18.23 13.59
N GLU A 314 -32.92 -17.66 14.80
CA GLU A 314 -33.71 -16.48 15.20
C GLU A 314 -33.50 -15.31 14.22
N ILE A 315 -32.24 -15.02 13.90
CA ILE A 315 -31.85 -13.94 12.96
C ILE A 315 -32.40 -14.25 11.56
N LEU A 316 -32.26 -15.49 11.08
CA LEU A 316 -32.76 -15.87 9.76
C LEU A 316 -34.29 -15.84 9.67
N VAL A 317 -35.00 -16.24 10.73
CA VAL A 317 -36.46 -16.15 10.80
C VAL A 317 -36.92 -14.70 10.75
N GLU A 318 -36.18 -13.78 11.38
CA GLU A 318 -36.46 -12.35 11.25
C GLU A 318 -36.45 -11.91 9.78
N ARG A 319 -35.44 -12.37 9.01
CA ARG A 319 -35.23 -12.09 7.57
C ARG A 319 -36.24 -12.72 6.63
N LEU A 320 -37.02 -13.68 7.10
CA LEU A 320 -38.14 -14.20 6.30
C LEU A 320 -39.23 -13.15 6.10
N GLY A 321 -39.34 -12.16 7.00
CA GLY A 321 -40.36 -11.10 6.93
C GLY A 321 -40.18 -10.10 5.78
N LEU A 322 -41.13 -9.18 5.67
CA LEU A 322 -41.05 -8.07 4.71
C LEU A 322 -39.87 -7.15 5.07
N ASN A 323 -38.93 -7.02 4.15
CA ASN A 323 -37.77 -6.15 4.28
C ASN A 323 -37.35 -5.53 2.94
N ASP A 324 -36.52 -4.50 2.99
CA ASP A 324 -36.06 -3.75 1.82
C ASP A 324 -34.90 -4.42 1.06
N THR A 325 -34.45 -5.59 1.52
CA THR A 325 -33.35 -6.32 0.89
C THR A 325 -33.87 -7.39 -0.06
N ARG A 326 -33.53 -7.23 -1.33
CA ARG A 326 -33.94 -8.17 -2.37
C ARG A 326 -33.33 -9.55 -2.10
N SER A 327 -34.17 -10.59 -2.18
CA SER A 327 -33.79 -12.01 -2.10
C SER A 327 -33.34 -12.52 -0.72
N ASP A 328 -33.28 -11.71 0.34
CA ASP A 328 -32.86 -12.16 1.68
C ASP A 328 -33.77 -13.26 2.24
N ALA A 329 -35.08 -13.09 2.13
CA ALA A 329 -36.04 -14.09 2.59
C ALA A 329 -35.87 -15.44 1.88
N ILE A 330 -35.46 -15.43 0.60
CA ILE A 330 -35.26 -16.66 -0.18
C ILE A 330 -34.04 -17.41 0.32
N VAL A 331 -32.93 -16.71 0.55
CA VAL A 331 -31.71 -17.33 1.07
C VAL A 331 -31.92 -17.78 2.51
N ALA A 332 -32.54 -16.95 3.36
CA ALA A 332 -32.88 -17.33 4.72
C ALA A 332 -33.78 -18.58 4.75
N ALA A 333 -34.79 -18.66 3.88
CA ALA A 333 -35.65 -19.84 3.78
C ALA A 333 -34.90 -21.09 3.33
N GLY A 334 -34.03 -20.97 2.32
CA GLY A 334 -33.21 -22.08 1.84
C GLY A 334 -32.26 -22.62 2.91
N VAL A 335 -31.58 -21.73 3.64
CA VAL A 335 -30.69 -22.10 4.75
C VAL A 335 -31.49 -22.72 5.91
N LEU A 336 -32.60 -22.11 6.32
CA LEU A 336 -33.46 -22.63 7.39
C LEU A 336 -34.08 -23.98 7.02
N ALA A 337 -34.38 -24.25 5.75
CA ALA A 337 -34.89 -25.57 5.34
C ALA A 337 -33.86 -26.69 5.53
N LEU A 338 -32.57 -26.36 5.45
CA LEU A 338 -31.45 -27.31 5.59
C LEU A 338 -30.86 -27.36 7.00
N ALA A 339 -31.22 -26.41 7.87
CA ALA A 339 -30.77 -26.34 9.25
C ALA A 339 -31.22 -27.56 10.08
N GLY A 340 -30.59 -27.78 11.23
CA GLY A 340 -30.93 -28.81 12.19
C GLY A 340 -32.23 -28.55 12.97
N PRO A 341 -32.63 -29.49 13.85
CA PRO A 341 -33.79 -29.34 14.72
C PRO A 341 -33.68 -28.16 15.69
N GLU A 342 -32.48 -27.66 15.96
CA GLU A 342 -32.24 -26.48 16.79
C GLU A 342 -32.91 -25.21 16.23
N ALA A 343 -33.21 -25.17 14.92
CA ALA A 343 -33.94 -24.08 14.30
C ALA A 343 -35.47 -24.14 14.51
N ASP A 344 -36.03 -25.27 14.97
CA ASP A 344 -37.48 -25.48 15.03
C ASP A 344 -38.16 -24.50 15.98
N ALA A 345 -37.55 -24.18 17.13
CA ALA A 345 -38.13 -23.23 18.08
C ALA A 345 -38.30 -21.83 17.47
N ALA A 346 -37.29 -21.35 16.73
CA ALA A 346 -37.35 -20.07 16.02
C ALA A 346 -38.40 -20.10 14.90
N LEU A 347 -38.48 -21.20 14.13
CA LEU A 347 -39.48 -21.38 13.07
C LEU A 347 -40.91 -21.43 13.62
N ILE A 348 -41.15 -22.10 14.75
CA ILE A 348 -42.45 -22.13 15.42
C ILE A 348 -42.85 -20.71 15.82
N ALA A 349 -41.98 -19.97 16.49
CA ALA A 349 -42.24 -18.57 16.85
C ALA A 349 -42.49 -17.70 15.60
N GLY A 350 -41.71 -17.91 14.53
CA GLY A 350 -41.89 -17.23 13.25
C GLY A 350 -43.25 -17.52 12.60
N SER A 351 -43.76 -18.74 12.75
CA SER A 351 -45.06 -19.18 12.24
C SER A 351 -46.25 -18.48 12.90
N GLU A 352 -46.05 -17.95 14.11
CA GLU A 352 -47.02 -17.21 14.92
C GLU A 352 -46.87 -15.68 14.77
N SER A 353 -45.91 -15.22 13.96
CA SER A 353 -45.68 -13.80 13.69
C SER A 353 -46.89 -13.12 13.04
N ASN A 354 -47.11 -11.85 13.39
CA ASN A 354 -48.09 -10.98 12.71
C ASN A 354 -47.63 -10.55 11.31
N ASP A 355 -46.35 -10.73 10.97
CA ASP A 355 -45.85 -10.55 9.60
C ASP A 355 -46.31 -11.75 8.74
N PRO A 356 -47.21 -11.55 7.75
CA PRO A 356 -47.75 -12.64 6.96
C PRO A 356 -46.69 -13.39 6.16
N GLN A 357 -45.65 -12.69 5.69
CA GLN A 357 -44.57 -13.29 4.93
C GLN A 357 -43.70 -14.18 5.83
N ARG A 358 -43.31 -13.67 7.00
CA ARG A 358 -42.56 -14.46 7.99
C ARG A 358 -43.33 -15.70 8.44
N SER A 359 -44.62 -15.52 8.74
CA SER A 359 -45.51 -16.61 9.16
C SER A 359 -45.64 -17.67 8.07
N ALA A 360 -45.91 -17.26 6.83
CA ALA A 360 -46.06 -18.17 5.69
C ALA A 360 -44.79 -18.96 5.40
N TRP A 361 -43.62 -18.30 5.33
CA TRP A 361 -42.33 -18.99 5.11
C TRP A 361 -41.99 -19.96 6.23
N SER A 362 -42.17 -19.55 7.50
CA SER A 362 -41.84 -20.40 8.64
C SER A 362 -42.69 -21.67 8.66
N ARG A 363 -44.00 -21.55 8.39
CA ARG A 363 -44.90 -22.72 8.23
C ARG A 363 -44.50 -23.61 7.07
N ALA A 364 -44.18 -23.02 5.91
CA ALA A 364 -43.74 -23.76 4.74
C ALA A 364 -42.47 -24.58 5.01
N ILE A 365 -41.50 -24.02 5.74
CA ILE A 365 -40.27 -24.70 6.13
C ILE A 365 -40.56 -25.86 7.10
N LEU A 366 -41.40 -25.64 8.11
CA LEU A 366 -41.83 -26.68 9.05
C LEU A 366 -42.57 -27.83 8.35
N ASP A 367 -43.52 -27.50 7.47
CA ASP A 367 -44.24 -28.48 6.65
C ASP A 367 -43.28 -29.29 5.77
N ARG A 368 -42.31 -28.63 5.14
CA ARG A 368 -41.31 -29.27 4.29
C ARG A 368 -40.43 -30.25 5.08
N ARG A 369 -40.03 -29.87 6.31
CA ARG A 369 -39.29 -30.74 7.25
C ARG A 369 -40.13 -31.92 7.73
N ALA A 370 -41.45 -31.74 7.85
CA ALA A 370 -42.40 -32.81 8.16
C ALA A 370 -42.71 -33.73 6.96
N GLY A 371 -42.11 -33.48 5.79
CA GLY A 371 -42.28 -34.31 4.60
C GLY A 371 -43.51 -33.97 3.73
N VAL A 372 -44.12 -32.79 3.94
CA VAL A 372 -45.20 -32.32 3.07
C VAL A 372 -44.64 -32.01 1.66
N PRO A 373 -45.25 -32.54 0.58
CA PRO A 373 -44.80 -32.28 -0.79
C PRO A 373 -44.87 -30.79 -1.17
N TRP A 374 -43.91 -30.31 -1.98
CA TRP A 374 -43.82 -28.90 -2.39
C TRP A 374 -45.09 -28.42 -3.11
N GLU A 375 -45.72 -29.29 -3.90
CA GLU A 375 -46.97 -29.00 -4.63
C GLU A 375 -48.14 -28.63 -3.70
N GLN A 376 -48.06 -29.02 -2.42
CA GLN A 376 -49.04 -28.64 -1.41
C GLN A 376 -48.67 -27.37 -0.64
N ILE A 377 -47.39 -26.97 -0.66
CA ILE A 377 -46.85 -25.81 0.05
C ILE A 377 -46.89 -24.57 -0.86
N GLU A 378 -46.47 -24.72 -2.13
CA GLU A 378 -46.31 -23.65 -3.11
C GLU A 378 -47.55 -22.75 -3.27
N PRO A 379 -48.79 -23.28 -3.42
CA PRO A 379 -49.98 -22.43 -3.57
C PRO A 379 -50.22 -21.48 -2.38
N ARG A 380 -49.75 -21.84 -1.18
CA ARG A 380 -49.89 -21.03 0.04
C ARG A 380 -48.86 -19.90 0.10
N LEU A 381 -47.71 -20.07 -0.54
CA LEU A 381 -46.71 -19.01 -0.68
C LEU A 381 -47.06 -18.05 -1.83
N GLU A 382 -47.61 -18.57 -2.92
CA GLU A 382 -48.10 -17.77 -4.06
C GLU A 382 -49.20 -16.79 -3.66
N SER A 383 -50.11 -17.18 -2.76
CA SER A 383 -51.19 -16.31 -2.28
C SER A 383 -50.66 -15.05 -1.56
N HIS A 384 -49.41 -15.08 -1.11
CA HIS A 384 -48.72 -13.96 -0.47
C HIS A 384 -47.86 -13.15 -1.47
N ARG A 385 -47.95 -13.45 -2.78
CA ARG A 385 -47.14 -12.85 -3.87
C ARG A 385 -45.62 -13.00 -3.64
N LEU A 386 -45.22 -14.04 -2.90
CA LEU A 386 -43.82 -14.25 -2.51
C LEU A 386 -42.97 -14.85 -3.63
N THR A 387 -43.58 -15.24 -4.75
CA THR A 387 -42.90 -15.93 -5.85
C THR A 387 -43.35 -15.38 -7.20
N THR A 388 -42.45 -14.74 -7.94
CA THR A 388 -42.57 -14.65 -9.41
C THR A 388 -41.27 -14.95 -10.16
N ARG A 389 -40.15 -15.23 -9.47
CA ARG A 389 -38.85 -15.40 -10.17
C ARG A 389 -37.93 -16.54 -9.71
N THR A 390 -38.27 -17.31 -8.68
CA THR A 390 -37.39 -18.37 -8.18
C THR A 390 -38.04 -19.75 -8.28
N ARG A 391 -37.33 -20.67 -8.96
CA ARG A 391 -37.52 -22.13 -8.81
C ARG A 391 -37.44 -22.49 -7.32
N GLU A 392 -38.07 -23.61 -6.91
CA GLU A 392 -38.10 -24.14 -5.54
C GLU A 392 -36.86 -23.71 -4.71
N PRO A 393 -37.02 -22.84 -3.69
CA PRO A 393 -35.90 -22.24 -2.96
C PRO A 393 -35.16 -23.26 -2.07
N PHE A 394 -35.69 -24.48 -1.97
CA PHE A 394 -35.18 -25.56 -1.12
C PHE A 394 -34.28 -26.55 -1.87
N ALA A 395 -33.69 -26.13 -2.98
CA ALA A 395 -32.76 -26.96 -3.75
C ALA A 395 -31.62 -27.52 -2.87
N PRO A 396 -31.20 -28.79 -3.08
CA PRO A 396 -30.61 -29.64 -2.04
C PRO A 396 -29.18 -29.34 -1.59
N ASP A 397 -28.51 -28.28 -2.06
CA ASP A 397 -27.17 -27.94 -1.59
C ASP A 397 -27.10 -26.55 -0.95
N THR A 398 -26.76 -26.55 0.34
CA THR A 398 -26.52 -25.35 1.17
C THR A 398 -25.50 -24.41 0.52
N VAL A 399 -24.51 -24.96 -0.20
CA VAL A 399 -23.54 -24.17 -0.95
C VAL A 399 -24.19 -23.43 -2.10
N SER A 400 -25.13 -24.02 -2.87
CA SER A 400 -25.88 -23.25 -3.86
C SER A 400 -26.87 -22.30 -3.22
N ALA A 401 -27.56 -22.68 -2.13
CA ALA A 401 -28.49 -21.77 -1.43
C ALA A 401 -27.78 -20.50 -0.93
N VAL A 402 -26.58 -20.66 -0.37
CA VAL A 402 -25.74 -19.55 0.07
C VAL A 402 -25.03 -18.87 -1.12
N SER A 403 -24.65 -19.61 -2.17
CA SER A 403 -24.11 -19.02 -3.42
C SER A 403 -25.17 -18.27 -4.24
N MET A 404 -26.46 -18.49 -3.98
CA MET A 404 -27.60 -17.77 -4.56
C MET A 404 -27.79 -16.36 -3.98
N LEU A 405 -26.96 -15.91 -3.02
CA LEU A 405 -26.82 -14.51 -2.55
C LEU A 405 -26.37 -13.53 -3.67
N GLY A 406 -26.68 -13.77 -4.94
CA GLY A 406 -26.05 -13.10 -6.07
C GLY A 406 -26.86 -12.82 -7.33
N TYR A 407 -28.19 -12.94 -7.32
CA TYR A 407 -29.06 -12.65 -8.47
C TYR A 407 -30.33 -11.84 -8.17
#